data_AF-L7CKS6-F1
#
_entry.id   AF-L7CKS6-F1
#
_cell.length_a   1.000
_cell.length_b   1.000
_cell.length_c   1.000
_cell.angle_alpha   90.00
_cell.angle_beta   90.00
_cell.angle_gamma   90.00
#
_symmetry.space_group_name_H-M   'P 1'
#
loop_
_entity.id
_entity.type
_entity.pdbx_description
1 polymer ?
#
loop_
_entity_poly.entity_id
_entity_poly.type
_entity_poly.pdbx_seq_one_letter_code
_entity_poly.pdbx_strand_id
1 'polypeptide(L)'
;MAKSEQQKQKKLAKQKAKEQRKKKELARQQQMMASMAGKMRAAATGTIKDCMISGNLLMQNPTTPAIGHVMLSRIAPGSQIATAFFLVDLGCMGVKDVAGNYRTLTEYSDVITDMQSRQMLQPCEPEFARGVVEAAIAYAESCGLQPHPDYSKYAPLWHNIEPASVGDAISFGMDGKPTYIAGPYDDMGRQTQIYNRMLNTLGEGNFEFAMATSGAQNFDDFELDEEIELDEESSIVRLDSAE
;
A
#
# COMPACT_ATOMS: atom_id res chain seq x y z
N MET A 1 2.61 12.26 61.59
CA MET A 1 1.64 11.41 60.86
C MET A 1 1.31 11.93 59.45
N ALA A 2 1.10 13.23 59.23
CA ALA A 2 0.73 13.80 57.92
C ALA A 2 1.70 13.54 56.73
N LYS A 3 3.02 13.49 56.95
CA LYS A 3 4.01 13.20 55.87
C LYS A 3 3.86 11.80 55.26
N SER A 4 3.41 10.81 56.04
CA SER A 4 3.21 9.43 55.57
C SER A 4 1.96 9.30 54.67
N GLU A 5 0.94 10.10 54.96
CA GLU A 5 -0.33 10.11 54.22
C GLU A 5 -0.20 10.78 52.85
N GLN A 6 0.52 11.91 52.78
CA GLN A 6 0.88 12.55 51.51
C GLN A 6 1.73 11.64 50.61
N GLN A 7 2.65 10.85 51.18
CA GLN A 7 3.44 9.87 50.43
C GLN A 7 2.58 8.73 49.87
N LYS A 8 1.60 8.23 50.64
CA LYS A 8 0.62 7.23 50.17
C LYS A 8 -0.25 7.78 49.04
N GLN A 9 -0.79 8.99 49.18
CA GLN A 9 -1.60 9.63 48.13
C GLN A 9 -0.80 9.84 46.83
N LYS A 10 0.46 10.28 46.92
CA LYS A 10 1.34 10.44 45.76
C LYS A 10 1.63 9.11 45.05
N LYS A 11 1.81 8.01 45.80
CA LYS A 11 2.00 6.67 45.24
C LYS A 11 0.74 6.18 44.51
N LEU A 12 -0.43 6.36 45.12
CA LEU A 12 -1.71 5.96 44.53
C LEU A 12 -2.01 6.75 43.25
N ALA A 13 -1.77 8.08 43.26
CA ALA A 13 -1.91 8.93 42.08
C ALA A 13 -0.96 8.49 40.95
N LYS A 14 0.30 8.14 41.26
CA LYS A 14 1.26 7.62 40.28
C LYS A 14 0.84 6.27 39.70
N GLN A 15 0.26 5.38 40.51
CA GLN A 15 -0.28 4.09 40.04
C GLN A 15 -1.47 4.29 39.11
N LYS A 16 -2.48 5.09 39.53
CA LYS A 16 -3.64 5.43 38.69
C LYS A 16 -3.23 6.09 37.37
N ALA A 17 -2.28 7.02 37.40
CA ALA A 17 -1.76 7.65 36.19
C ALA A 17 -1.05 6.64 35.26
N LYS A 18 -0.32 5.67 35.81
CA LYS A 18 0.31 4.59 35.03
C LYS A 18 -0.73 3.66 34.39
N GLU A 19 -1.77 3.29 35.12
CA GLU A 19 -2.87 2.47 34.61
C GLU A 19 -3.68 3.20 33.53
N GLN A 20 -4.02 4.47 33.75
CA GLN A 20 -4.69 5.30 32.75
C GLN A 20 -3.87 5.46 31.48
N ARG A 21 -2.54 5.65 31.60
CA ARG A 21 -1.63 5.67 30.45
C ARG A 21 -1.66 4.34 29.69
N LYS A 22 -1.55 3.21 30.39
CA LYS A 22 -1.64 1.87 29.78
C LYS A 22 -2.97 1.63 29.06
N LYS A 23 -4.10 1.98 29.69
CA LYS A 23 -5.44 1.83 29.10
C LYS A 23 -5.60 2.70 27.85
N LYS A 24 -5.11 3.95 27.90
CA LYS A 24 -5.13 4.87 26.76
C LYS A 24 -4.24 4.37 25.62
N GLU A 25 -3.10 3.80 25.93
CA GLU A 25 -2.18 3.22 24.94
C GLU A 25 -2.77 1.98 24.27
N LEU A 26 -3.41 1.09 25.05
CA LEU A 26 -4.14 -0.07 24.52
C LEU A 26 -5.31 0.34 23.63
N ALA A 27 -6.13 1.31 24.06
CA ALA A 27 -7.23 1.82 23.25
C ALA A 27 -6.74 2.46 21.95
N ARG A 28 -5.62 3.21 21.99
CA ARG A 28 -4.98 3.77 20.79
C ARG A 28 -4.48 2.68 19.86
N GLN A 29 -3.88 1.60 20.38
CA GLN A 29 -3.46 0.46 19.58
C GLN A 29 -4.65 -0.23 18.91
N GLN A 30 -5.72 -0.52 19.66
CA GLN A 30 -6.95 -1.11 19.12
C GLN A 30 -7.55 -0.25 17.99
N GLN A 31 -7.65 1.06 18.20
CA GLN A 31 -8.14 1.98 17.17
C GLN A 31 -7.25 2.03 15.93
N MET A 32 -5.92 2.02 16.08
CA MET A 32 -5.01 1.93 14.93
C MET A 32 -5.18 0.62 14.16
N MET A 33 -5.41 -0.49 14.86
CA MET A 33 -5.61 -1.80 14.23
C MET A 33 -6.99 -1.97 13.59
N ALA A 34 -7.92 -1.03 13.76
CA ALA A 34 -9.27 -1.10 13.20
C ALA A 34 -9.34 -0.73 11.71
N SER A 35 -8.32 -0.07 11.14
CA SER A 35 -8.30 0.34 9.73
C SER A 35 -7.04 -0.13 9.02
N MET A 36 -7.11 -0.38 7.71
CA MET A 36 -5.92 -0.75 6.94
C MET A 36 -4.82 0.31 7.02
N ALA A 37 -5.17 1.59 6.88
CA ALA A 37 -4.21 2.69 7.01
C ALA A 37 -3.53 2.72 8.40
N GLY A 38 -4.27 2.42 9.47
CA GLY A 38 -3.69 2.33 10.81
C GLY A 38 -2.78 1.10 10.99
N LYS A 39 -3.16 -0.06 10.44
CA LYS A 39 -2.33 -1.28 10.38
C LYS A 39 -1.02 -1.02 9.64
N MET A 40 -1.06 -0.36 8.46
CA MET A 40 0.14 -0.02 7.68
C MET A 40 1.07 0.93 8.46
N ARG A 41 0.52 1.95 9.13
CA ARG A 41 1.32 2.82 10.01
C ARG A 41 1.94 2.07 11.19
N ALA A 42 1.21 1.12 11.79
CA ALA A 42 1.73 0.31 12.89
C ALA A 42 2.89 -0.61 12.44
N ALA A 43 2.90 -1.02 11.17
CA ALA A 43 3.95 -1.85 10.57
C ALA A 43 5.14 -1.06 10.01
N ALA A 44 5.04 0.27 9.88
CA ALA A 44 6.01 1.12 9.18
C ALA A 44 7.47 0.96 9.65
N THR A 45 7.68 0.77 10.97
CA THR A 45 9.02 0.59 11.56
C THR A 45 9.42 -0.89 11.72
N GLY A 46 8.57 -1.82 11.31
CA GLY A 46 8.83 -3.26 11.37
C GLY A 46 9.95 -3.68 10.41
N THR A 47 10.58 -4.81 10.68
CA THR A 47 11.60 -5.37 9.77
C THR A 47 10.97 -5.70 8.42
N ILE A 48 11.63 -5.33 7.33
CA ILE A 48 11.22 -5.69 5.97
C ILE A 48 11.28 -7.21 5.85
N LYS A 49 10.17 -7.82 5.44
CA LYS A 49 10.05 -9.28 5.31
C LYS A 49 10.39 -9.74 3.91
N ASP A 50 9.75 -9.17 2.89
CA ASP A 50 10.08 -9.35 1.48
C ASP A 50 9.77 -8.07 0.69
N CYS A 51 10.48 -7.85 -0.40
CA CYS A 51 10.18 -6.83 -1.40
C CYS A 51 10.31 -7.44 -2.78
N MET A 52 9.30 -7.24 -3.64
CA MET A 52 9.23 -7.90 -4.94
C MET A 52 8.67 -6.97 -6.01
N ILE A 53 8.99 -7.25 -7.27
CA ILE A 53 8.59 -6.46 -8.43
C ILE A 53 8.22 -7.36 -9.61
N SER A 54 7.24 -6.97 -10.41
CA SER A 54 6.91 -7.67 -11.65
C SER A 54 8.04 -7.49 -12.67
N GLY A 55 8.48 -8.59 -13.31
CA GLY A 55 9.61 -8.55 -14.24
C GLY A 55 9.36 -7.71 -15.49
N ASN A 56 8.11 -7.53 -15.90
CA ASN A 56 7.76 -6.69 -17.04
C ASN A 56 8.07 -5.20 -16.81
N LEU A 57 8.07 -4.72 -15.56
CA LEU A 57 8.46 -3.34 -15.22
C LEU A 57 9.95 -3.07 -15.48
N LEU A 58 10.76 -4.12 -15.58
CA LEU A 58 12.21 -4.05 -15.79
C LEU A 58 12.61 -4.27 -17.26
N MET A 59 11.64 -4.46 -18.15
CA MET A 59 11.92 -4.65 -19.57
C MET A 59 12.37 -3.34 -20.20
N GLN A 60 13.51 -3.38 -20.88
CA GLN A 60 13.99 -2.26 -21.67
C GLN A 60 13.32 -2.24 -23.04
N ASN A 61 12.97 -1.04 -23.52
CA ASN A 61 12.34 -0.80 -24.82
C ASN A 61 11.12 -1.69 -25.08
N PRO A 62 10.12 -1.71 -24.17
CA PRO A 62 8.95 -2.55 -24.35
C PRO A 62 8.09 -2.01 -25.51
N THR A 63 7.44 -2.89 -26.26
CA THR A 63 6.55 -2.51 -27.38
C THR A 63 5.24 -1.88 -26.90
N THR A 64 4.93 -2.02 -25.62
CA THR A 64 3.84 -1.34 -24.94
C THR A 64 4.31 -0.91 -23.56
N PRO A 65 3.86 0.22 -23.01
CA PRO A 65 4.19 0.60 -21.64
C PRO A 65 3.86 -0.52 -20.65
N ALA A 66 4.78 -0.78 -19.72
CA ALA A 66 4.60 -1.84 -18.74
C ALA A 66 3.63 -1.40 -17.63
N ILE A 67 2.78 -2.34 -17.22
CA ILE A 67 1.94 -2.24 -16.03
C ILE A 67 2.22 -3.47 -15.18
N GLY A 68 2.60 -3.29 -13.92
CA GLY A 68 2.99 -4.40 -13.05
C GLY A 68 2.98 -4.02 -11.59
N HIS A 69 3.18 -4.99 -10.71
CA HIS A 69 3.12 -4.78 -9.28
C HIS A 69 4.49 -4.54 -8.66
N VAL A 70 4.54 -3.65 -7.69
CA VAL A 70 5.59 -3.54 -6.68
C VAL A 70 4.99 -3.95 -5.34
N MET A 71 5.60 -4.91 -4.66
CA MET A 71 5.17 -5.40 -3.36
C MET A 71 6.21 -5.08 -2.29
N LEU A 72 5.74 -4.62 -1.12
CA LEU A 72 6.55 -4.52 0.08
C LEU A 72 5.80 -5.13 1.26
N SER A 73 6.47 -5.98 2.02
CA SER A 73 5.94 -6.54 3.26
C SER A 73 6.85 -6.26 4.46
N ARG A 74 6.24 -6.07 5.64
CA ARG A 74 6.93 -5.88 6.91
C ARG A 74 6.34 -6.75 8.00
N ILE A 75 7.21 -7.19 8.91
CA ILE A 75 6.79 -7.79 10.18
C ILE A 75 6.07 -6.73 11.00
N ALA A 76 4.83 -7.00 11.36
CA ALA A 76 3.94 -6.09 12.04
C ALA A 76 3.56 -6.61 13.44
N PRO A 77 2.98 -5.76 14.32
CA PRO A 77 2.57 -6.18 15.66
C PRO A 77 1.62 -7.39 15.65
N GLY A 78 1.77 -8.24 16.67
CA GLY A 78 0.94 -9.45 16.83
C GLY A 78 1.37 -10.64 15.99
N SER A 79 2.65 -10.69 15.57
CA SER A 79 3.20 -11.76 14.70
C SER A 79 2.49 -11.84 13.33
N GLN A 80 2.13 -10.68 12.82
CA GLN A 80 1.43 -10.50 11.55
C GLN A 80 2.39 -9.92 10.53
N ILE A 81 2.04 -10.01 9.26
CA ILE A 81 2.75 -9.43 8.13
C ILE A 81 1.81 -8.42 7.47
N ALA A 82 2.23 -7.16 7.43
CA ALA A 82 1.57 -6.13 6.64
C ALA A 82 2.19 -6.11 5.25
N THR A 83 1.37 -6.19 4.21
CA THR A 83 1.82 -6.17 2.82
C THR A 83 1.06 -5.11 2.05
N ALA A 84 1.77 -4.34 1.23
CA ALA A 84 1.18 -3.46 0.23
C ALA A 84 1.56 -3.93 -1.18
N PHE A 85 0.60 -3.83 -2.09
CA PHE A 85 0.74 -4.09 -3.52
C PHE A 85 0.42 -2.79 -4.26
N PHE A 86 1.42 -2.21 -4.91
CA PHE A 86 1.27 -1.02 -5.74
C PHE A 86 1.21 -1.45 -7.20
N LEU A 87 0.08 -1.25 -7.87
CA LEU A 87 -0.02 -1.45 -9.32
C LEU A 87 0.57 -0.21 -10.00
N VAL A 88 1.76 -0.38 -10.57
CA VAL A 88 2.53 0.67 -11.22
C VAL A 88 2.31 0.61 -12.73
N ASP A 89 1.93 1.74 -13.31
CA ASP A 89 1.77 2.00 -14.73
C ASP A 89 2.88 2.95 -15.16
N LEU A 90 3.80 2.45 -16.00
CA LEU A 90 4.90 3.24 -16.54
C LEU A 90 4.51 4.02 -17.80
N GLY A 91 3.27 3.87 -18.28
CA GLY A 91 2.78 4.56 -19.48
C GLY A 91 2.45 6.02 -19.25
N CYS A 92 1.72 6.33 -18.18
CA CYS A 92 1.50 7.70 -17.73
C CYS A 92 0.81 7.80 -16.35
N MET A 93 0.24 6.72 -15.81
CA MET A 93 -0.62 6.84 -14.63
C MET A 93 0.13 6.77 -13.30
N GLY A 94 1.37 6.29 -13.28
CA GLY A 94 2.14 6.14 -12.05
C GLY A 94 1.57 5.00 -11.20
N VAL A 95 1.23 5.25 -9.93
CA VAL A 95 0.49 4.25 -9.14
C VAL A 95 -0.98 4.28 -9.57
N LYS A 96 -1.36 3.31 -10.40
CA LYS A 96 -2.71 3.16 -10.96
C LYS A 96 -3.72 2.68 -9.93
N ASP A 97 -3.30 1.74 -9.08
CA ASP A 97 -4.10 1.17 -8.00
C ASP A 97 -3.21 0.69 -6.84
N VAL A 98 -3.80 0.45 -5.68
CA VAL A 98 -3.12 -0.06 -4.50
C VAL A 98 -4.04 -0.92 -3.64
N ALA A 99 -3.50 -2.06 -3.20
CA ALA A 99 -4.15 -2.94 -2.24
C ALA A 99 -3.17 -3.32 -1.12
N GLY A 100 -3.67 -3.97 -0.09
CA GLY A 100 -2.82 -4.55 0.92
C GLY A 100 -3.56 -5.35 1.97
N ASN A 101 -2.81 -6.13 2.72
CA ASN A 101 -3.32 -7.18 3.58
C ASN A 101 -2.55 -7.16 4.90
N TYR A 102 -3.15 -7.78 5.93
CA TYR A 102 -2.54 -7.92 7.24
C TYR A 102 -2.79 -9.33 7.75
N ARG A 103 -1.82 -10.21 7.56
CA ARG A 103 -2.00 -11.67 7.65
C ARG A 103 -1.05 -12.32 8.64
N THR A 104 -1.40 -13.52 9.09
CA THR A 104 -0.47 -14.35 9.84
C THR A 104 0.73 -14.73 8.96
N LEU A 105 1.84 -15.14 9.58
CA LEU A 105 3.01 -15.59 8.83
C LEU A 105 2.71 -16.81 7.93
N THR A 106 1.82 -17.71 8.36
CA THR A 106 1.44 -18.90 7.59
C THR A 106 0.69 -18.51 6.32
N GLU A 107 -0.41 -17.76 6.46
CA GLU A 107 -1.19 -17.29 5.30
C GLU A 107 -0.33 -16.47 4.34
N TYR A 108 0.55 -15.62 4.88
CA TYR A 108 1.50 -14.87 4.05
C TYR A 108 2.44 -15.79 3.26
N SER A 109 3.00 -16.82 3.90
CA SER A 109 3.96 -17.72 3.27
C SER A 109 3.33 -18.52 2.12
N ASP A 110 2.07 -18.94 2.27
CA ASP A 110 1.32 -19.64 1.23
C ASP A 110 1.15 -18.76 -0.02
N VAL A 111 0.77 -17.50 0.18
CA VAL A 111 0.58 -16.51 -0.89
C VAL A 111 1.89 -16.22 -1.62
N ILE A 112 2.98 -15.97 -0.90
CA ILE A 112 4.28 -15.69 -1.52
C ILE A 112 4.79 -16.88 -2.31
N THR A 113 4.61 -18.09 -1.79
CA THR A 113 5.01 -19.32 -2.47
C THR A 113 4.27 -19.48 -3.79
N ASP A 114 2.95 -19.27 -3.81
CA ASP A 114 2.15 -19.31 -5.05
C ASP A 114 2.62 -18.22 -6.04
N MET A 115 2.79 -16.97 -5.60
CA MET A 115 3.25 -15.85 -6.44
C MET A 115 4.61 -16.13 -7.11
N GLN A 116 5.55 -16.67 -6.34
CA GLN A 116 6.87 -17.05 -6.84
C GLN A 116 6.80 -18.25 -7.80
N SER A 117 5.96 -19.25 -7.49
CA SER A 117 5.80 -20.44 -8.35
C SER A 117 5.25 -20.08 -9.73
N ARG A 118 4.38 -19.07 -9.80
CA ARG A 118 3.80 -18.53 -11.04
C ARG A 118 4.69 -17.48 -11.71
N GLN A 119 5.87 -17.19 -11.16
CA GLN A 119 6.82 -16.18 -11.65
C GLN A 119 6.18 -14.80 -11.86
N MET A 120 5.16 -14.46 -11.07
CA MET A 120 4.44 -13.19 -11.22
C MET A 120 5.26 -12.01 -10.68
N LEU A 121 6.08 -12.28 -9.66
CA LEU A 121 6.92 -11.32 -8.97
C LEU A 121 8.30 -11.95 -8.73
N GLN A 122 9.34 -11.12 -8.78
CA GLN A 122 10.70 -11.50 -8.40
C GLN A 122 11.20 -10.60 -7.27
N PRO A 123 12.08 -11.11 -6.39
CA PRO A 123 12.70 -10.30 -5.35
C PRO A 123 13.45 -9.08 -5.91
N CYS A 124 13.40 -7.96 -5.20
CA CYS A 124 14.18 -6.77 -5.51
C CYS A 124 14.55 -5.99 -4.25
N GLU A 125 15.55 -5.12 -4.35
CA GLU A 125 15.97 -4.26 -3.25
C GLU A 125 14.88 -3.23 -2.91
N PRO A 126 14.54 -3.02 -1.63
CA PRO A 126 13.48 -2.08 -1.21
C PRO A 126 13.69 -0.64 -1.68
N GLU A 127 14.94 -0.16 -1.68
CA GLU A 127 15.31 1.18 -2.13
C GLU A 127 15.04 1.35 -3.63
N PHE A 128 15.34 0.33 -4.43
CA PHE A 128 15.03 0.31 -5.85
C PHE A 128 13.52 0.25 -6.08
N ALA A 129 12.80 -0.62 -5.37
CA ALA A 129 11.35 -0.71 -5.46
C ALA A 129 10.65 0.62 -5.14
N ARG A 130 11.08 1.30 -4.07
CA ARG A 130 10.59 2.65 -3.73
C ARG A 130 10.94 3.64 -4.82
N GLY A 131 12.16 3.59 -5.35
CA GLY A 131 12.61 4.42 -6.47
C GLY A 131 11.72 4.28 -7.71
N VAL A 132 11.35 3.05 -8.08
CA VAL A 132 10.43 2.77 -9.21
C VAL A 132 9.07 3.40 -8.97
N VAL A 133 8.49 3.18 -7.78
CA VAL A 133 7.18 3.73 -7.42
C VAL A 133 7.19 5.25 -7.45
N GLU A 134 8.18 5.90 -6.82
CA GLU A 134 8.27 7.36 -6.78
C GLU A 134 8.57 7.98 -8.15
N ALA A 135 9.42 7.35 -8.97
CA ALA A 135 9.68 7.81 -10.33
C ALA A 135 8.42 7.70 -11.21
N ALA A 136 7.62 6.64 -11.04
CA ALA A 136 6.34 6.49 -11.74
C ALA A 136 5.32 7.54 -11.29
N ILE A 137 5.26 7.87 -9.99
CA ILE A 137 4.43 8.96 -9.47
C ILE A 137 4.86 10.29 -10.09
N ALA A 138 6.16 10.61 -10.06
CA ALA A 138 6.69 11.84 -10.63
C ALA A 138 6.40 11.95 -12.15
N TYR A 139 6.50 10.84 -12.87
CA TYR A 139 6.15 10.79 -14.28
C TYR A 139 4.65 11.07 -14.51
N ALA A 140 3.77 10.49 -13.69
CA ALA A 140 2.33 10.78 -13.76
C ALA A 140 2.00 12.24 -13.47
N GLU A 141 2.66 12.83 -12.47
CA GLU A 141 2.53 14.25 -12.14
C GLU A 141 2.96 15.14 -13.31
N SER A 142 4.04 14.78 -14.01
CA SER A 142 4.47 15.49 -15.23
C SER A 142 3.46 15.41 -16.37
N CYS A 143 2.57 14.41 -16.36
CA CYS A 143 1.47 14.25 -17.30
C CYS A 143 0.16 14.93 -16.84
N GLY A 144 0.15 15.59 -15.68
CA GLY A 144 -1.05 16.20 -15.07
C GLY A 144 -1.95 15.20 -14.36
N LEU A 145 -1.45 14.00 -14.11
CA LEU A 145 -2.13 12.94 -13.38
C LEU A 145 -1.62 12.88 -11.93
N GLN A 146 -2.30 12.10 -11.11
CA GLN A 146 -1.97 11.89 -9.71
C GLN A 146 -2.05 10.40 -9.43
N PRO A 147 -1.25 9.87 -8.49
CA PRO A 147 -1.37 8.48 -8.09
C PRO A 147 -2.74 8.21 -7.48
N HIS A 148 -3.09 6.92 -7.40
CA HIS A 148 -4.31 6.47 -6.75
C HIS A 148 -4.45 7.08 -5.34
N PRO A 149 -5.60 7.67 -4.96
CA PRO A 149 -5.75 8.38 -3.68
C PRO A 149 -5.38 7.54 -2.45
N ASP A 150 -5.63 6.23 -2.54
CA ASP A 150 -5.33 5.28 -1.47
C ASP A 150 -3.85 4.97 -1.31
N TYR A 151 -2.98 5.41 -2.24
CA TYR A 151 -1.52 5.26 -2.10
C TYR A 151 -1.05 5.76 -0.73
N SER A 152 -1.61 6.88 -0.27
CA SER A 152 -1.32 7.47 1.04
C SER A 152 -1.62 6.55 2.24
N LYS A 153 -2.56 5.59 2.11
CA LYS A 153 -2.89 4.60 3.15
C LYS A 153 -1.76 3.58 3.34
N TYR A 154 -1.04 3.24 2.27
CA TYR A 154 -0.03 2.17 2.23
C TYR A 154 1.41 2.68 2.16
N ALA A 155 1.62 3.91 1.71
CA ALA A 155 2.91 4.59 1.69
C ALA A 155 3.68 4.57 3.03
N PRO A 156 3.05 4.51 4.22
CA PRO A 156 3.79 4.34 5.47
C PRO A 156 4.74 3.12 5.52
N LEU A 157 4.51 2.07 4.71
CA LEU A 157 5.45 0.94 4.65
C LEU A 157 6.83 1.34 4.08
N TRP A 158 6.93 2.44 3.33
CA TRP A 158 8.21 2.97 2.83
C TRP A 158 9.07 3.66 3.90
N HIS A 159 8.58 3.76 5.14
CA HIS A 159 9.29 4.44 6.23
C HIS A 159 10.71 3.88 6.44
N ASN A 160 11.70 4.78 6.55
CA ASN A 160 13.14 4.46 6.66
C ASN A 160 13.74 3.68 5.47
N ILE A 161 13.13 3.74 4.28
CA ILE A 161 13.74 3.23 3.03
C ILE A 161 14.01 4.44 2.15
N GLU A 162 15.25 4.86 1.92
CA GLU A 162 15.50 5.96 0.98
C GLU A 162 15.35 5.47 -0.47
N PRO A 163 14.67 6.22 -1.35
CA PRO A 163 14.47 5.81 -2.75
C PRO A 163 15.79 5.84 -3.51
N ALA A 164 16.13 4.75 -4.20
CA ALA A 164 17.24 4.74 -5.14
C ALA A 164 16.86 5.42 -6.47
N SER A 165 17.83 6.04 -7.14
CA SER A 165 17.63 6.50 -8.51
C SER A 165 17.47 5.31 -9.43
N VAL A 166 16.42 5.30 -10.26
CA VAL A 166 16.16 4.23 -11.23
C VAL A 166 16.88 4.43 -12.57
N GLY A 167 17.22 5.66 -12.94
CA GLY A 167 17.95 5.98 -14.17
C GLY A 167 17.33 5.30 -15.40
N ASP A 168 18.19 4.72 -16.25
CA ASP A 168 17.80 4.02 -17.49
C ASP A 168 17.30 2.58 -17.25
N ALA A 169 17.19 2.13 -15.99
CA ALA A 169 16.64 0.82 -15.67
C ALA A 169 15.13 0.72 -15.94
N ILE A 170 14.44 1.86 -15.99
CA ILE A 170 12.99 1.95 -16.16
C ILE A 170 12.67 2.79 -17.38
N SER A 171 11.86 2.25 -18.28
CA SER A 171 11.37 2.95 -19.48
C SER A 171 9.97 3.47 -19.24
N PHE A 172 9.79 4.78 -19.33
CA PHE A 172 8.50 5.46 -19.20
C PHE A 172 7.88 5.79 -20.55
N GLY A 173 6.56 5.71 -20.64
CA GLY A 173 5.81 5.93 -21.88
C GLY A 173 6.08 4.86 -22.94
N MET A 174 5.81 5.23 -24.19
CA MET A 174 6.10 4.47 -25.39
C MET A 174 6.81 5.40 -26.37
N ASP A 175 8.00 5.02 -26.85
CA ASP A 175 8.84 5.87 -27.70
C ASP A 175 9.07 7.28 -27.11
N GLY A 176 9.21 7.36 -25.79
CA GLY A 176 9.39 8.62 -25.05
C GLY A 176 8.13 9.46 -24.89
N LYS A 177 6.96 8.94 -25.25
CA LYS A 177 5.68 9.65 -25.21
C LYS A 177 4.75 9.06 -24.12
N PRO A 178 4.17 9.90 -23.23
CA PRO A 178 3.15 9.45 -22.29
C PRO A 178 2.02 8.72 -23.01
N THR A 179 1.66 7.54 -22.53
CA THR A 179 0.66 6.68 -23.17
C THR A 179 -0.32 6.19 -22.12
N TYR A 180 -1.59 6.56 -22.29
CA TYR A 180 -2.68 6.02 -21.51
C TYR A 180 -3.28 4.82 -22.23
N ILE A 181 -3.42 3.70 -21.52
CA ILE A 181 -4.10 2.50 -21.99
C ILE A 181 -5.34 2.29 -21.11
N ALA A 182 -6.52 2.43 -21.71
CA ALA A 182 -7.78 2.21 -21.01
C ALA A 182 -7.87 0.75 -20.54
N GLY A 183 -7.97 0.57 -19.22
CA GLY A 183 -8.13 -0.75 -18.61
C GLY A 183 -9.59 -1.25 -18.67
N PRO A 184 -9.84 -2.52 -18.38
CA PRO A 184 -11.18 -3.11 -18.40
C PRO A 184 -12.15 -2.46 -17.39
N TYR A 185 -11.62 -1.82 -16.35
CA TYR A 185 -12.38 -1.15 -15.28
C TYR A 185 -12.46 0.38 -15.43
N ASP A 186 -11.83 0.96 -16.45
CA ASP A 186 -11.88 2.39 -16.67
C ASP A 186 -13.17 2.75 -17.42
N ASP A 187 -14.16 3.34 -16.74
CA ASP A 187 -15.38 3.83 -17.40
C ASP A 187 -15.12 5.05 -18.31
N MET A 188 -16.09 5.37 -19.17
CA MET A 188 -15.99 6.49 -20.12
C MET A 188 -15.77 7.85 -19.44
N GLY A 189 -16.33 8.04 -18.23
CA GLY A 189 -16.18 9.27 -17.47
C GLY A 189 -14.74 9.46 -17.00
N ARG A 190 -14.16 8.41 -16.41
CA ARG A 190 -12.76 8.36 -15.99
C ARG A 190 -11.81 8.54 -17.16
N GLN A 191 -12.03 7.83 -18.26
CA GLN A 191 -11.26 7.97 -19.50
C GLN A 191 -11.26 9.41 -20.02
N THR A 192 -12.44 10.05 -20.07
CA THR A 192 -12.59 11.45 -20.50
C THR A 192 -11.85 12.41 -19.57
N GLN A 193 -11.91 12.19 -18.26
CA GLN A 193 -11.19 13.00 -17.28
C GLN A 193 -9.67 12.90 -17.46
N ILE A 194 -9.15 11.69 -17.66
CA ILE A 194 -7.71 11.45 -17.88
C ILE A 194 -7.27 12.12 -19.18
N TYR A 195 -8.00 11.89 -20.28
CA TYR A 195 -7.72 12.52 -21.57
C TYR A 195 -7.64 14.06 -21.45
N ASN A 196 -8.64 14.69 -20.82
CA ASN A 196 -8.67 16.14 -20.65
C ASN A 196 -7.51 16.66 -19.78
N ARG A 197 -7.11 15.93 -18.72
CA ARG A 197 -5.96 16.32 -17.90
C ARG A 197 -4.65 16.27 -18.70
N MET A 198 -4.44 15.19 -19.44
CA MET A 198 -3.26 15.04 -20.29
C MET A 198 -3.25 16.09 -21.40
N LEU A 199 -4.39 16.33 -22.06
CA LEU A 199 -4.53 17.37 -23.09
C LEU A 199 -4.23 18.77 -22.55
N ASN A 200 -4.74 19.12 -21.36
CA ASN A 200 -4.49 20.42 -20.76
C ASN A 200 -3.03 20.60 -20.31
N THR A 201 -2.34 19.51 -19.93
CA THR A 201 -0.98 19.57 -19.38
C THR A 201 0.08 19.45 -20.45
N LEU A 202 -0.09 18.49 -21.36
CA LEU A 202 0.89 18.14 -22.39
C LEU A 202 0.58 18.80 -23.73
N GLY A 203 -0.70 19.10 -24.01
CA GLY A 203 -1.14 19.59 -25.31
C GLY A 203 -1.43 18.48 -26.33
N GLU A 204 -2.11 18.86 -27.40
CA GLU A 204 -2.48 17.95 -28.49
C GLU A 204 -1.23 17.37 -29.17
N GLY A 205 -1.24 16.07 -29.46
CA GLY A 205 -0.13 15.37 -30.13
C GLY A 205 1.03 14.96 -29.22
N ASN A 206 1.04 15.36 -27.94
CA ASN A 206 2.13 15.08 -26.99
C ASN A 206 1.88 13.88 -26.06
N PHE A 207 0.76 13.19 -26.20
CA PHE A 207 0.48 11.90 -25.55
C PHE A 207 -0.31 10.96 -26.46
N GLU A 208 -0.31 9.67 -26.13
CA GLU A 208 -1.10 8.63 -26.81
C GLU A 208 -2.24 8.17 -25.91
N PHE A 209 -3.37 7.84 -26.54
CA PHE A 209 -4.55 7.31 -25.88
C PHE A 209 -5.00 6.05 -26.63
N ALA A 210 -4.82 4.90 -26.01
CA ALA A 210 -5.12 3.59 -26.59
C ALA A 210 -6.14 2.82 -25.75
N MET A 211 -6.84 1.87 -26.37
CA MET A 211 -7.65 0.88 -25.66
C MET A 211 -6.85 -0.39 -25.46
N ALA A 212 -6.95 -1.03 -24.28
CA ALA A 212 -6.31 -2.32 -24.06
C ALA A 212 -6.84 -3.36 -25.08
N THR A 213 -5.96 -3.89 -25.92
CA THR A 213 -6.26 -5.11 -26.67
C THR A 213 -6.18 -6.27 -25.69
N SER A 214 -7.28 -7.02 -25.53
CA SER A 214 -7.44 -8.16 -24.62
C SER A 214 -6.21 -9.09 -24.59
N GLY A 215 -5.39 -9.02 -23.54
CA GLY A 215 -4.17 -9.83 -23.44
C GLY A 215 -3.35 -9.70 -22.15
N ALA A 216 -3.68 -8.77 -21.24
CA ALA A 216 -3.03 -8.73 -19.93
C ALA A 216 -3.51 -9.92 -19.07
N GLN A 217 -2.57 -10.73 -18.56
CA GLN A 217 -2.85 -11.83 -17.65
C GLN A 217 -3.47 -11.26 -16.37
N ASN A 218 -4.66 -11.73 -16.00
CA ASN A 218 -5.43 -11.25 -14.86
C ASN A 218 -4.70 -11.59 -13.55
N PHE A 219 -4.38 -10.56 -12.75
CA PHE A 219 -3.93 -10.69 -11.36
C PHE A 219 -5.10 -10.83 -10.37
N ASP A 220 -6.34 -10.72 -10.85
CA ASP A 220 -7.58 -10.65 -10.06
C ASP A 220 -8.05 -11.98 -9.45
N ASP A 221 -7.35 -13.09 -9.66
CA ASP A 221 -7.74 -14.39 -9.07
C ASP A 221 -7.24 -14.56 -7.61
N PHE A 222 -6.74 -13.48 -7.01
CA PHE A 222 -6.44 -13.43 -5.59
C PHE A 222 -7.64 -12.84 -4.86
N GLU A 223 -8.37 -13.65 -4.10
CA GLU A 223 -9.37 -13.17 -3.14
C GLU A 223 -8.69 -12.19 -2.18
N LEU A 224 -8.79 -10.89 -2.51
CA LEU A 224 -8.60 -9.81 -1.58
C LEU A 224 -9.78 -9.93 -0.62
N ASP A 225 -9.54 -10.47 0.58
CA ASP A 225 -10.53 -10.52 1.64
C ASP A 225 -11.19 -9.13 1.75
N GLU A 226 -12.44 -9.02 1.26
CA GLU A 226 -13.23 -7.80 1.34
C GLU A 226 -13.28 -7.34 2.80
N GLU A 227 -13.20 -6.04 3.02
CA GLU A 227 -13.24 -5.45 4.37
C GLU A 227 -14.46 -5.97 5.13
N ILE A 228 -14.24 -6.84 6.12
CA ILE A 228 -15.29 -7.23 7.06
C ILE A 228 -15.61 -5.97 7.89
N GLU A 229 -16.69 -5.28 7.53
CA GLU A 229 -17.35 -4.31 8.40
C GLU A 229 -17.80 -5.04 9.67
N LEU A 230 -17.01 -4.93 10.74
CA LEU A 230 -17.42 -5.39 12.05
C LEU A 230 -18.43 -4.38 12.61
N ASP A 231 -19.71 -4.73 12.51
CA ASP A 231 -20.82 -4.04 13.16
C ASP A 231 -20.54 -3.89 14.67
N GLU A 232 -20.57 -2.66 15.19
CA GLU A 232 -20.19 -2.31 16.58
C GLU A 232 -21.19 -2.80 17.66
N GLU A 233 -22.22 -3.58 17.33
CA GLU A 233 -23.21 -4.07 18.29
C GLU A 233 -23.15 -5.59 18.52
N SER A 234 -22.25 -6.09 19.37
CA SER A 234 -22.58 -7.30 20.17
C SER A 234 -21.77 -7.59 21.44
N SER A 235 -20.88 -6.72 21.93
CA SER A 235 -20.19 -7.01 23.20
C SER A 235 -20.93 -6.46 24.44
N ILE A 236 -22.14 -6.97 24.72
CA ILE A 236 -22.65 -7.07 26.09
C ILE A 236 -22.86 -8.55 26.39
N VAL A 237 -21.81 -9.21 26.90
CA VAL A 237 -21.98 -10.40 27.72
C VAL A 237 -21.99 -9.91 29.15
N ARG A 238 -23.20 -9.82 29.74
CA ARG A 238 -23.38 -9.64 31.19
C ARG A 238 -22.80 -10.88 31.87
N LEU A 239 -21.75 -10.69 32.66
CA LEU A 239 -21.35 -11.63 33.70
C LEU A 239 -22.36 -11.49 34.83
N ASP A 240 -23.39 -12.32 34.83
CA ASP A 240 -24.20 -12.53 36.03
C ASP A 240 -23.50 -13.52 36.96
N SER A 241 -23.61 -13.17 38.23
CA SER A 241 -22.88 -13.67 39.39
C SER A 241 -23.23 -15.11 39.73
N ALA A 242 -22.25 -15.84 40.25
CA ALA A 242 -22.42 -17.15 40.87
C ALA A 242 -23.17 -17.04 42.20
N GLU A 243 -24.10 -17.98 42.43
CA GLU A 243 -24.40 -18.56 43.74
C GLU A 243 -24.03 -20.05 43.72
#